data_AF-A0A919HZY7-F1
#
_entry.id   AF-A0A919HZY7-F1
#
_cell.length_a   1.000
_cell.length_b   1.000
_cell.length_c   1.000
_cell.angle_alpha   90.00
_cell.angle_beta   90.00
_cell.angle_gamma   90.00
#
_symmetry.space_group_name_H-M   'P 1'
#
loop_
_entity.id
_entity.type
_entity.pdbx_description
1 polymer ?
#
loop_
_entity_poly.entity_id
_entity_poly.type
_entity_poly.pdbx_seq_one_letter_code
_entity_poly.pdbx_strand_id
1 'polypeptide(L)'
;MPCATSQREQARYTTTLDHASLLTCAAEHITEEGFFCVVLPVDIGNAFIERARAMGWHLRLRTDMAETELRPPHRVLLAFSPTAGECFSDRLAIRGPEQQYSEGFTALTEDFYLFM
;
A
#
# COMPACT_ATOMS: atom_id res chain seq x y z
N MET A 1 -5.42 11.94 -22.30
CA MET A 1 -4.10 11.85 -22.95
C MET A 1 -3.82 10.37 -23.18
N PRO A 2 -3.75 9.88 -24.44
CA PRO A 2 -3.46 8.48 -24.68
C PRO A 2 -2.00 8.18 -24.30
N CYS A 3 -1.77 7.00 -23.73
CA CYS A 3 -0.46 6.63 -23.20
C CYS A 3 0.52 6.30 -24.35
N ALA A 4 1.79 6.64 -24.19
CA ALA A 4 2.80 6.52 -25.25
C ALA A 4 3.15 5.06 -25.64
N THR A 5 2.72 4.06 -24.85
CA THR A 5 2.97 2.64 -25.12
C THR A 5 1.87 1.76 -24.54
N SER A 6 1.55 0.66 -25.23
CA SER A 6 0.57 -0.35 -24.81
C SER A 6 0.87 -0.97 -23.45
N GLN A 7 2.14 -1.13 -23.09
CA GLN A 7 2.56 -1.61 -21.77
C GLN A 7 2.24 -0.62 -20.64
N ARG A 8 2.35 0.69 -20.88
CA ARG A 8 1.96 1.70 -19.88
C ARG A 8 0.45 1.82 -19.77
N GLU A 9 -0.27 1.52 -20.84
CA GLU A 9 -1.72 1.38 -20.83
C GLU A 9 -2.12 0.18 -19.98
N GLN A 10 -1.54 -1.01 -20.19
CA GLN A 10 -1.78 -2.19 -19.34
C GLN A 10 -1.36 -2.01 -17.87
N ALA A 11 -0.31 -1.22 -17.58
CA ALA A 11 0.08 -0.93 -16.20
C ALA A 11 -0.81 0.13 -15.53
N ARG A 12 -1.47 1.00 -16.30
CA ARG A 12 -2.40 2.03 -15.77
C ARG A 12 -3.85 1.57 -15.70
N TYR A 13 -4.27 0.74 -16.63
CA TYR A 13 -5.59 0.13 -16.63
C TYR A 13 -5.46 -1.26 -16.03
N THR A 14 -6.12 -1.51 -14.90
CA THR A 14 -6.27 -2.81 -14.22
C THR A 14 -7.03 -3.85 -15.06
N THR A 15 -6.84 -3.86 -16.38
CA THR A 15 -7.56 -4.72 -17.32
C THR A 15 -7.02 -6.16 -17.31
N THR A 16 -5.81 -6.40 -16.79
CA THR A 16 -5.16 -7.72 -16.78
C THR A 16 -4.88 -8.30 -15.41
N LEU A 17 -4.90 -7.49 -14.33
CA LEU A 17 -4.67 -7.98 -12.96
C LEU A 17 -5.62 -7.29 -11.99
N ASP A 18 -6.77 -7.91 -11.77
CA ASP A 18 -7.66 -7.50 -10.70
C ASP A 18 -7.09 -7.89 -9.32
N HIS A 19 -7.68 -7.36 -8.24
CA HIS A 19 -7.17 -7.61 -6.89
C HIS A 19 -7.16 -9.10 -6.51
N ALA A 20 -8.12 -9.87 -7.01
CA ALA A 20 -8.18 -11.30 -6.74
C ALA A 20 -7.00 -12.04 -7.39
N SER A 21 -6.77 -11.77 -8.68
CA SER A 21 -5.66 -12.35 -9.44
C SER A 21 -4.30 -11.94 -8.85
N LEU A 22 -4.17 -10.70 -8.37
CA LEU A 22 -2.97 -10.24 -7.68
C LEU A 22 -2.72 -11.02 -6.37
N LEU A 23 -3.75 -11.19 -5.54
CA LEU A 23 -3.66 -11.96 -4.29
C LEU A 23 -3.34 -13.44 -4.54
N THR A 24 -3.92 -14.05 -5.58
CA THR A 24 -3.59 -15.43 -5.96
C THR A 24 -2.13 -15.55 -6.38
N CYS A 25 -1.68 -14.68 -7.28
CA CYS A 25 -0.28 -14.67 -7.73
C CYS A 25 0.70 -14.45 -6.56
N ALA A 26 0.38 -13.53 -5.65
CA ALA A 26 1.18 -13.33 -4.45
C ALA A 26 1.28 -14.60 -3.59
N ALA A 27 0.18 -15.37 -3.46
CA ALA A 27 0.16 -16.56 -2.63
C ALA A 27 1.02 -17.69 -3.21
N GLU A 28 1.13 -17.76 -4.54
CA GLU A 28 1.95 -18.76 -5.25
C GLU A 28 3.46 -18.49 -5.14
N HIS A 29 3.85 -17.24 -4.86
CA HIS A 29 5.25 -16.81 -4.90
C HIS A 29 5.83 -16.39 -3.55
N ILE A 30 5.00 -16.21 -2.53
CA ILE A 30 5.44 -15.76 -1.21
C ILE A 30 5.98 -16.92 -0.36
N THR A 31 6.93 -16.63 0.52
CA THR A 31 7.38 -17.58 1.55
C THR A 31 6.43 -17.59 2.74
N GLU A 32 6.53 -18.61 3.61
CA GLU A 32 5.69 -18.75 4.81
C GLU A 32 5.81 -17.55 5.78
N GLU A 33 6.98 -16.91 5.80
CA GLU A 33 7.29 -15.73 6.62
C GLU A 33 7.27 -14.42 5.81
N GLY A 34 6.89 -14.48 4.53
CA GLY A 34 6.93 -13.34 3.63
C GLY A 34 5.79 -12.35 3.85
N PHE A 35 5.99 -11.14 3.33
CA PHE A 35 4.97 -10.10 3.27
C PHE A 35 4.67 -9.67 1.84
N PHE A 36 3.38 -9.60 1.52
CA PHE A 36 2.87 -8.99 0.31
C PHE A 36 2.40 -7.57 0.64
N CYS A 37 3.06 -6.56 0.05
CA CYS A 37 2.86 -5.15 0.40
C CYS A 37 2.25 -4.35 -0.75
N VAL A 38 1.29 -3.48 -0.45
CA VAL A 38 0.63 -2.60 -1.44
C VAL A 38 0.42 -1.19 -0.90
N VAL A 39 0.38 -0.22 -1.80
CA VAL A 39 0.01 1.19 -1.52
C VAL A 39 -1.24 1.53 -2.32
N LEU A 40 -2.35 1.78 -1.64
CA LEU A 40 -3.66 1.96 -2.29
C LEU A 40 -4.38 3.21 -1.76
N PRO A 41 -5.30 3.83 -2.53
CA PRO A 41 -6.28 4.75 -1.98
C PRO A 41 -7.09 4.08 -0.86
N VAL A 42 -7.49 4.83 0.17
CA VAL A 42 -8.14 4.26 1.37
C VAL A 42 -9.34 3.37 1.04
N ASP A 43 -10.26 3.83 0.20
CA ASP A 43 -11.47 3.08 -0.13
C ASP A 43 -11.15 1.77 -0.86
N ILE A 44 -10.19 1.83 -1.78
CA ILE A 44 -9.70 0.65 -2.52
C ILE A 44 -8.97 -0.31 -1.57
N GLY A 45 -8.16 0.22 -0.65
CA GLY A 45 -7.43 -0.55 0.35
C GLY A 45 -8.37 -1.29 1.31
N ASN A 46 -9.44 -0.63 1.78
CA ASN A 46 -10.45 -1.28 2.63
C ASN A 46 -11.14 -2.44 1.90
N ALA A 47 -11.53 -2.24 0.64
CA ALA A 47 -12.10 -3.32 -0.17
C ALA A 47 -11.08 -4.45 -0.46
N PHE A 48 -9.80 -4.09 -0.60
CA PHE A 48 -8.71 -5.05 -0.79
C PHE A 48 -8.49 -5.92 0.47
N ILE A 49 -8.52 -5.33 1.66
CA ILE A 49 -8.38 -6.05 2.95
C ILE A 49 -9.46 -7.11 3.09
N GLU A 50 -10.73 -6.77 2.87
CA GLU A 50 -11.84 -7.72 2.98
C GLU A 50 -11.69 -8.89 2.00
N ARG A 51 -11.25 -8.61 0.77
CA ARG A 51 -10.96 -9.64 -0.22
C ARG A 51 -9.79 -10.52 0.18
N ALA A 52 -8.68 -9.92 0.62
CA ALA A 52 -7.50 -10.64 1.08
C ALA A 52 -7.85 -11.59 2.24
N ARG A 53 -8.62 -11.10 3.21
CA ARG A 53 -9.10 -11.90 4.34
C ARG A 53 -9.96 -13.08 3.91
N ALA A 54 -10.86 -12.88 2.94
CA ALA A 54 -11.68 -13.97 2.38
C ALA A 54 -10.83 -15.04 1.66
N MET A 55 -9.63 -14.68 1.21
CA MET A 55 -8.68 -15.57 0.54
C MET A 55 -7.62 -16.16 1.50
N GLY A 56 -7.78 -15.97 2.82
CA GLY A 56 -6.89 -16.54 3.83
C GLY A 56 -5.64 -15.70 4.13
N TRP A 57 -5.54 -14.48 3.58
CA TRP A 57 -4.47 -13.56 3.95
C TRP A 57 -4.75 -12.88 5.29
N HIS A 58 -3.67 -12.60 6.00
CA HIS A 58 -3.71 -11.90 7.28
C HIS A 58 -3.08 -10.52 7.12
N LEU A 59 -3.84 -9.46 7.38
CA LEU A 59 -3.28 -8.12 7.49
C LEU A 59 -2.39 -8.04 8.73
N ARG A 60 -1.17 -7.57 8.55
CA ARG A 60 -0.16 -7.49 9.61
C ARG A 60 0.32 -6.08 9.88
N LEU A 61 0.38 -5.23 8.86
CA LEU A 61 0.73 -3.82 9.00
C LEU A 61 -0.25 -2.97 8.19
N ARG A 62 -0.70 -1.86 8.79
CA ARG A 62 -1.47 -0.82 8.12
C ARG A 62 -0.96 0.56 8.54
N THR A 63 -0.52 1.35 7.58
CA THR A 63 -0.20 2.77 7.81
C THR A 63 -1.14 3.65 7.01
N ASP A 64 -1.95 4.43 7.72
CA ASP A 64 -2.85 5.39 7.11
C ASP A 64 -2.09 6.70 6.81
N MET A 65 -1.94 7.04 5.53
CA MET A 65 -1.19 8.23 5.09
C MET A 65 -2.10 9.40 4.75
N ALA A 66 -1.81 10.55 5.37
CA ALA A 66 -2.46 11.82 5.11
C ALA A 66 -1.44 12.88 4.65
N GLU A 67 -1.92 13.91 3.95
CA GLU A 67 -1.05 15.03 3.54
C GLU A 67 -0.47 15.76 4.76
N THR A 68 -1.31 15.98 5.77
CA THR A 68 -0.98 16.59 7.06
C THR A 68 -1.79 15.90 8.16
N GLU A 69 -1.46 16.10 9.43
CA GLU A 69 -2.21 15.51 10.56
C GLU A 69 -3.69 15.91 10.58
N LEU A 70 -4.01 17.11 10.09
CA LEU A 70 -5.36 17.67 10.10
C LEU A 70 -6.24 17.14 8.96
N ARG A 71 -5.64 16.54 7.91
CA ARG A 71 -6.40 16.01 6.77
C ARG A 71 -6.69 14.52 6.94
N PRO A 72 -7.84 14.03 6.43
CA PRO A 72 -8.10 12.60 6.41
C PRO A 72 -7.03 11.86 5.57
N PRO A 73 -6.72 10.61 5.92
CA PRO A 73 -5.89 9.76 5.08
C PRO A 73 -6.47 9.62 3.68
N HIS A 74 -5.59 9.59 2.68
CA HIS A 74 -5.98 9.38 1.28
C HIS A 74 -5.28 8.17 0.66
N ARG A 75 -4.27 7.62 1.35
CA ARG A 75 -3.60 6.38 0.99
C ARG A 75 -3.43 5.50 2.22
N VAL A 76 -3.28 4.20 1.98
CA VAL A 76 -2.91 3.20 2.98
C VAL A 76 -1.74 2.37 2.46
N LEU A 77 -0.76 2.12 3.32
CA LEU A 77 0.24 1.08 3.13
C LEU A 77 -0.26 -0.14 3.86
N LEU A 78 -0.30 -1.29 3.18
CA LEU A 78 -0.78 -2.54 3.73
C LEU A 78 0.27 -3.62 3.52
N ALA A 79 0.53 -4.43 4.55
CA ALA A 79 1.34 -5.63 4.44
C ALA A 79 0.51 -6.85 4.90
N PHE A 80 0.43 -7.85 4.03
CA PHE A 80 -0.28 -9.10 4.27
C PHE A 80 0.70 -10.27 4.39
N SER A 81 0.38 -11.24 5.23
CA SER A 81 1.13 -12.49 5.38
C SER A 81 0.20 -13.69 5.17
N PRO A 82 0.71 -14.83 4.65
CA PRO A 82 -0.04 -16.08 4.65
C PRO A 82 -0.24 -16.64 6.07
N THR A 83 0.52 -16.13 7.05
CA THR A 83 0.49 -16.58 8.45
C THR A 83 -0.20 -15.54 9.34
N ALA A 84 -1.10 -16.03 10.21
CA ALA A 84 -1.78 -15.20 11.19
C ALA A 84 -0.80 -14.54 12.17
N GLY A 85 -1.17 -13.38 12.70
CA GLY A 85 -0.40 -12.70 13.72
C GLY A 85 -1.02 -11.35 14.08
N GLU A 86 -0.35 -10.61 14.95
CA GLU A 86 -0.78 -9.28 15.35
C GLU A 86 -0.78 -8.33 14.14
N CYS A 87 -1.80 -7.47 14.10
CA CYS A 87 -1.91 -6.40 13.13
C CYS A 87 -1.56 -5.09 13.80
N PHE A 88 -0.46 -4.46 13.38
CA PHE A 88 -0.09 -3.13 13.82
C PHE A 88 -0.70 -2.09 12.88
N SER A 89 -1.20 -1.01 13.47
CA SER A 89 -1.78 0.09 12.71
C SER A 89 -1.33 1.42 13.26
N ASP A 90 -0.89 2.29 12.37
CA ASP A 90 -0.41 3.62 12.68
C ASP A 90 -0.86 4.64 11.62
N ARG A 91 -0.48 5.90 11.84
CA ARG A 91 -0.81 7.01 10.96
C ARG A 91 0.43 7.81 10.66
N LEU A 92 0.58 8.20 9.40
CA LEU A 92 1.70 9.00 8.93
C LEU A 92 1.20 10.24 8.19
N ALA A 93 1.67 11.41 8.62
CA ALA A 93 1.50 12.66 7.88
C ALA A 93 2.70 12.86 6.94
N ILE A 94 2.47 13.22 5.68
CA ILE A 94 3.56 13.49 4.72
C ILE A 94 4.26 14.81 5.05
N ARG A 95 3.49 15.84 5.42
CA ARG A 95 3.98 17.17 5.78
C ARG A 95 3.72 17.51 7.24
N GLY A 96 4.73 18.10 7.88
CA GLY A 96 4.63 18.68 9.22
C GLY A 96 4.01 20.08 9.23
N PRO A 97 3.98 20.75 10.40
CA PRO A 97 3.36 22.08 10.58
C PRO A 97 3.89 23.16 9.62
N GLU A 98 5.18 23.11 9.29
CA GLU A 98 5.86 24.09 8.43
C GLU A 98 5.81 23.73 6.94
N GLN A 99 4.97 22.78 6.52
CA GLN A 99 4.87 22.26 5.14
C GLN A 99 6.14 21.56 4.63
N GLN A 100 7.16 21.36 5.48
CA GLN A 100 8.28 20.47 5.20
C GLN A 100 7.87 18.99 5.34
N TYR A 101 8.64 18.07 4.73
CA TYR A 101 8.42 16.64 4.96
C TYR A 101 8.51 16.34 6.45
N SER A 102 7.59 15.51 6.95
CA SER A 102 7.63 15.08 8.34
C SER A 102 8.82 14.15 8.58
N GLU A 103 9.30 14.08 9.82
CA GLU A 103 10.38 13.15 10.19
C GLU A 103 10.01 11.70 9.86
N GLY A 104 8.76 11.29 10.13
CA GLY A 104 8.30 9.94 9.82
C GLY A 104 8.29 9.63 8.33
N PHE A 105 7.92 10.60 7.49
CA PHE A 105 7.91 10.41 6.04
C PHE A 105 9.33 10.39 5.47
N THR A 106 10.21 11.24 6.02
CA THR A 106 11.64 11.24 5.70
C THR A 106 12.29 9.91 6.05
N ALA A 107 12.15 9.44 7.29
CA ALA A 107 12.70 8.15 7.71
C ALA A 107 12.17 6.97 6.87
N LEU A 108 10.92 7.04 6.40
CA LEU A 108 10.34 5.99 5.55
C LEU A 108 10.90 6.00 4.12
N THR A 109 11.32 7.16 3.61
CA THR A 109 11.59 7.35 2.17
C THR A 109 13.02 7.77 1.84
N GLU A 110 13.84 8.15 2.81
CA GLU A 110 15.17 8.73 2.60
C GLU A 110 16.08 7.87 1.71
N ASP A 111 16.06 6.55 1.88
CA ASP A 111 16.85 5.60 1.09
C ASP A 111 16.48 5.60 -0.42
N PHE A 112 15.32 6.15 -0.77
CA PHE A 112 14.80 6.19 -2.14
C PHE A 112 14.91 7.57 -2.81
N TYR A 113 15.25 8.62 -2.06
CA TYR A 113 15.33 9.99 -2.57
C TYR A 113 16.76 10.53 -2.51
N LEU A 114 17.21 11.14 -3.62
CA LEU A 114 18.53 11.78 -3.68
C LEU A 114 18.63 13.02 -2.78
N PHE A 115 17.51 13.74 -2.61
CA PHE A 115 17.37 14.93 -1.77
C PHE A 115 15.93 14.98 -1.23
N MET A 116 15.77 15.24 0.06
CA MET A 116 14.47 15.42 0.74
C MET A 116 14.32 16.82 1.30
#